data_AF-A0A2V8CZP1-F1
#
_entry.id   AF-A0A2V8CZP1-F1
#
_cell.length_a   1.000
_cell.length_b   1.000
_cell.length_c   1.000
_cell.angle_alpha   90.00
_cell.angle_beta   90.00
_cell.angle_gamma   90.00
#
_symmetry.space_group_name_H-M   'P 1'
#
loop_
_entity.id
_entity.type
_entity.pdbx_description
1 polymer ?
#
loop_
_entity_poly.entity_id
_entity_poly.type
_entity_poly.pdbx_seq_one_letter_code
_entity_poly.pdbx_strand_id
1 'polypeptide(L)'
;MTRAGPDLDMNGKLAALLRDFAAIQRSKQKMWGYKRAASAIMALEEPIESFLQPDGTLRKIPNIGPSSSRVIQEVLQTGSSPTIERALAGSGQTGDVERRGDPAGHFLSRAQVLAALRNAKLTGPRLEDYHGDLQMHSTWSDGSQTLEEIIEAGIARGYSFSAVTDHSYGLPVAGGVSMAELTRQHEGIDRLNETHRGTFRLIKGIEANIRKDGSVDMEPGELGRLELVVAAPHSALRIAGDQTARMVAAVTTRGVHILGHPRGRKYGSRPGVAADWEQVFKAARRANVAIEIDGDPSRQDIDYDLARRAVQAGCLFALDSDAHSTGELRYAETAIAHARLAGVPTERIVNCWPLDRLLAWLASRSG
;
A
#
# COMPACT_ATOMS: atom_id res chain seq x y z
N MET A 1 9.05 29.68 5.24
CA MET A 1 7.63 29.37 5.48
C MET A 1 7.51 27.88 5.75
N THR A 2 7.45 27.49 7.02
CA THR A 2 7.21 26.12 7.47
C THR A 2 5.83 25.70 6.97
N ARG A 3 5.79 24.83 5.94
CA ARG A 3 4.53 24.20 5.53
C ARG A 3 4.03 23.42 6.74
N ALA A 4 2.87 23.77 7.27
CA ALA A 4 2.19 22.99 8.28
C ALA A 4 2.09 21.55 7.76
N GLY A 5 2.75 20.61 8.44
CA GLY A 5 2.47 19.20 8.24
C GLY A 5 1.00 18.93 8.56
N PRO A 6 0.43 17.79 8.13
CA PRO A 6 -0.86 17.37 8.64
C PRO A 6 -0.81 17.42 10.18
N ASP A 7 -1.87 17.94 10.81
CA ASP A 7 -2.06 17.82 12.25
C ASP A 7 -1.76 16.37 12.66
N LEU A 8 -1.08 16.21 13.80
CA LEU A 8 -0.62 14.91 14.28
C LEU A 8 -1.77 13.89 14.23
N ASP A 9 -1.62 12.83 13.42
CA ASP A 9 -2.62 11.76 13.29
C ASP A 9 -2.75 11.02 14.63
N MET A 10 -3.66 11.51 15.48
CA MET A 10 -3.84 11.00 16.84
C MET A 10 -4.32 9.55 16.83
N ASN A 11 -5.14 9.18 15.84
CA ASN A 11 -5.58 7.80 15.63
C ASN A 11 -4.35 6.90 15.38
N GLY A 12 -3.48 7.31 14.46
CA GLY A 12 -2.22 6.63 14.16
C GLY A 12 -1.33 6.49 15.40
N LYS A 13 -1.12 7.59 16.14
CA LYS A 13 -0.32 7.61 17.38
C LYS A 13 -0.85 6.65 18.44
N LEU A 14 -2.16 6.68 18.70
CA LEU A 14 -2.80 5.81 19.68
C LEU A 14 -2.75 4.34 19.27
N ALA A 15 -2.98 4.05 17.99
CA ALA A 15 -2.87 2.70 17.46
C ALA A 15 -1.45 2.15 17.61
N ALA A 16 -0.43 2.97 17.36
CA ALA A 16 0.98 2.61 17.57
C ALA A 16 1.25 2.24 19.03
N LEU A 17 0.88 3.14 19.95
CA LEU A 17 1.04 2.94 21.40
C LEU A 17 0.34 1.66 21.87
N LEU A 18 -0.88 1.39 21.41
CA LEU A 18 -1.60 0.16 21.75
C LEU A 18 -0.93 -1.09 21.17
N ARG A 19 -0.29 -1.02 20.00
CA ARG A 19 0.48 -2.15 19.44
C ARG A 19 1.76 -2.41 20.23
N ASP A 20 2.46 -1.38 20.66
CA ASP A 20 3.62 -1.52 21.54
C ASP A 20 3.19 -2.11 22.87
N PHE A 21 2.07 -1.62 23.41
CA PHE A 21 1.53 -2.18 24.63
C PHE A 21 1.09 -3.63 24.45
N ALA A 22 0.54 -4.01 23.29
CA ALA A 22 0.21 -5.38 22.96
C ALA A 22 1.44 -6.29 22.94
N ALA A 23 2.56 -5.80 22.42
CA ALA A 23 3.79 -6.56 22.25
C ALA A 23 4.42 -7.02 23.56
N ILE A 24 4.25 -6.24 24.63
CA ILE A 24 4.80 -6.54 25.95
C ILE A 24 3.84 -7.39 26.81
N GLN A 25 2.65 -7.73 26.31
CA GLN A 25 1.69 -8.54 27.07
C GLN A 25 2.10 -10.01 27.11
N ARG A 26 2.14 -10.58 28.33
CA ARG A 26 2.33 -12.02 28.55
C ARG A 26 1.08 -12.84 28.20
N SER A 27 -0.11 -12.27 28.38
CA SER A 27 -1.37 -12.93 28.04
C SER A 27 -1.70 -12.76 26.56
N LYS A 28 -1.90 -13.88 25.84
CA LYS A 28 -2.37 -13.87 24.45
C LYS A 28 -3.70 -13.13 24.29
N GLN A 29 -4.62 -13.29 25.24
CA GLN A 29 -5.91 -12.60 25.21
C GLN A 29 -5.74 -11.07 25.29
N LYS A 30 -4.89 -10.58 26.19
CA LYS A 30 -4.58 -9.14 26.31
C LYS A 30 -3.85 -8.62 25.08
N MET A 31 -2.84 -9.34 24.60
CA MET A 31 -2.10 -9.02 23.36
C MET A 31 -3.08 -8.81 22.19
N TRP A 32 -3.96 -9.78 21.95
CA TRP A 32 -4.95 -9.67 20.87
C TRP A 32 -5.99 -8.58 21.13
N GLY A 33 -6.38 -8.36 22.38
CA GLY A 33 -7.28 -7.25 22.75
C GLY A 33 -6.73 -5.88 22.35
N TYR A 34 -5.47 -5.59 22.66
CA TYR A 34 -4.83 -4.33 22.28
C TYR A 34 -4.56 -4.23 20.78
N LYS A 35 -4.18 -5.33 20.11
CA LYS A 35 -4.08 -5.34 18.64
C LYS A 35 -5.41 -5.01 17.96
N ARG A 36 -6.52 -5.59 18.42
CA ARG A 36 -7.86 -5.28 17.88
C ARG A 36 -8.27 -3.83 18.16
N ALA A 37 -7.95 -3.31 19.36
CA ALA A 37 -8.22 -1.90 19.67
C ALA A 37 -7.41 -0.97 18.76
N ALA A 38 -6.12 -1.25 18.52
CA ALA A 38 -5.31 -0.49 17.57
C ALA A 38 -5.87 -0.52 16.15
N SER A 39 -6.27 -1.69 15.66
CA SER A 39 -6.92 -1.83 14.35
C SER A 39 -8.25 -1.08 14.27
N ALA A 40 -9.05 -1.09 15.34
CA ALA A 40 -10.31 -0.35 15.40
C ALA A 40 -10.08 1.17 15.30
N ILE A 41 -9.06 1.69 16.00
CA ILE A 41 -8.70 3.13 15.93
C ILE A 41 -8.20 3.51 14.53
N MET A 42 -7.34 2.70 13.91
CA MET A 42 -6.86 2.95 12.54
C MET A 42 -7.99 3.00 11.51
N ALA A 43 -9.08 2.26 11.76
CA ALA A 43 -10.23 2.18 10.86
C ALA A 43 -11.28 3.29 11.07
N LEU A 44 -11.15 4.12 12.12
CA LEU A 44 -12.08 5.22 12.34
C LEU A 44 -11.98 6.25 11.21
N GLU A 45 -13.13 6.65 10.67
CA GLU A 45 -13.24 7.68 9.64
C GLU A 45 -13.18 9.11 10.19
N GLU A 46 -13.25 9.26 11.51
CA GLU A 46 -13.16 10.51 12.22
C GLU A 46 -11.99 10.48 13.23
N PRO A 47 -11.41 11.65 13.58
CA PRO A 47 -10.45 11.74 14.67
C PRO A 47 -11.05 11.19 15.96
N ILE A 48 -10.29 10.43 16.75
CA ILE A 48 -10.78 9.80 17.97
C ILE A 48 -11.31 10.81 19.00
N GLU A 49 -10.85 12.04 18.92
CA GLU A 49 -11.29 13.18 19.71
C GLU A 49 -12.80 13.45 19.53
N SER A 50 -13.37 13.17 18.35
CA SER A 50 -14.81 13.32 18.09
C SER A 50 -15.68 12.32 18.88
N PHE A 51 -15.06 11.27 19.45
CA PHE A 51 -15.72 10.27 20.26
C PHE A 51 -15.70 10.62 21.76
N LEU A 52 -15.00 11.69 22.17
CA LEU A 52 -15.01 12.15 23.56
C LEU A 52 -16.36 12.76 23.94
N GLN A 53 -16.83 12.38 25.11
CA GLN A 53 -18.01 12.93 25.77
C GLN A 53 -17.62 14.08 26.69
N PRO A 54 -18.56 14.95 27.11
CA PRO A 54 -18.26 16.10 27.99
C PRO A 54 -17.64 15.72 29.34
N ASP A 55 -17.88 14.50 29.82
CA ASP A 55 -17.30 13.95 31.05
C ASP A 55 -15.89 13.33 30.84
N GLY A 56 -15.33 13.46 29.63
CA GLY A 56 -14.03 12.90 29.24
C GLY A 56 -14.05 11.41 28.90
N THR A 57 -15.22 10.75 28.97
CA THR A 57 -15.35 9.34 28.58
C THR A 57 -15.47 9.17 27.06
N LEU A 58 -15.12 8.00 26.54
CA LEU A 58 -15.28 7.70 25.11
C LEU A 58 -16.64 7.06 24.85
N ARG A 59 -17.33 7.53 23.80
CA ARG A 59 -18.45 6.79 23.20
C ARG A 59 -18.00 5.37 22.83
N LYS A 60 -18.94 4.43 22.84
CA LYS A 60 -18.66 3.02 22.54
C LYS A 60 -18.08 2.87 21.13
N ILE A 61 -16.86 2.35 21.05
CA ILE A 61 -16.21 1.95 19.81
C ILE A 61 -16.04 0.42 19.84
N PRO A 62 -16.48 -0.32 18.81
CA PRO A 62 -16.28 -1.77 18.74
C PRO A 62 -14.81 -2.15 18.96
N ASN A 63 -14.57 -3.25 19.69
CA ASN A 63 -13.24 -3.75 20.04
C ASN A 63 -12.39 -2.87 20.98
N ILE A 64 -12.91 -1.76 21.48
CA ILE A 64 -12.25 -0.94 22.51
C ILE A 64 -12.89 -1.24 23.86
N GLY A 65 -12.14 -1.92 24.73
CA GLY A 65 -12.55 -2.23 26.10
C GLY A 65 -11.97 -1.25 27.14
N PRO A 66 -12.37 -1.38 28.43
CA PRO A 66 -12.02 -0.41 29.48
C PRO A 66 -10.53 -0.12 29.63
N SER A 67 -9.67 -1.13 29.44
CA SER A 67 -8.21 -0.97 29.52
C SER A 67 -7.66 -0.11 28.38
N SER A 68 -8.14 -0.33 27.14
CA SER A 68 -7.75 0.49 25.99
C SER A 68 -8.33 1.90 26.11
N SER A 69 -9.58 2.04 26.56
CA SER A 69 -10.21 3.35 26.80
C SER A 69 -9.40 4.20 27.78
N ARG A 70 -8.88 3.60 28.86
CA ARG A 70 -8.00 4.30 29.81
C ARG A 70 -6.74 4.83 29.13
N VAL A 71 -6.04 4.00 28.36
CA VAL A 71 -4.84 4.41 27.63
C VAL A 71 -5.15 5.57 26.68
N ILE A 72 -6.26 5.48 25.95
CA ILE A 72 -6.68 6.54 25.02
C ILE A 72 -6.94 7.84 25.78
N GLN A 73 -7.69 7.80 26.87
CA GLN A 73 -7.98 8.98 27.70
C GLN A 73 -6.72 9.61 28.29
N GLU A 74 -5.79 8.79 28.81
CA GLU A 74 -4.49 9.28 29.30
C GLU A 74 -3.78 10.09 28.21
N VAL A 75 -3.62 9.50 27.01
CA VAL A 75 -2.90 10.16 25.90
C VAL A 75 -3.62 11.41 25.40
N LEU A 76 -4.95 11.40 25.32
CA LEU A 76 -5.72 12.57 24.89
C LEU A 76 -5.64 13.71 25.91
N GLN A 77 -5.51 13.41 27.21
CA GLN A 77 -5.44 14.41 28.27
C GLN A 77 -4.02 14.95 28.49
N THR A 78 -3.00 14.09 28.45
CA THR A 78 -1.64 14.43 28.87
C THR A 78 -0.60 14.36 27.75
N GLY A 79 -0.97 13.81 26.59
CA GLY A 79 -0.06 13.55 25.48
C GLY A 79 0.75 12.25 25.61
N SER A 80 0.67 11.56 26.76
CA SER A 80 1.37 10.29 27.04
C SER A 80 0.48 9.29 27.82
N SER A 81 0.96 8.05 28.02
CA SER A 81 0.22 7.05 28.80
C SER A 81 1.08 6.53 29.95
N PRO A 82 0.85 7.01 31.19
CA PRO A 82 1.49 6.46 32.38
C PRO A 82 1.26 4.95 32.54
N THR A 83 0.13 4.43 32.04
CA THR A 83 -0.15 2.99 32.02
C THR A 83 0.85 2.23 31.15
N ILE A 84 1.12 2.70 29.94
CA ILE A 84 2.09 2.07 29.03
C ILE A 84 3.51 2.25 29.55
N GLU A 85 3.88 3.46 29.98
CA GLU A 85 5.22 3.77 30.48
C GLU A 85 5.63 2.85 31.65
N ARG A 86 4.74 2.68 32.64
CA ARG A 86 4.98 1.75 33.76
C ARG A 86 5.11 0.30 33.30
N ALA A 87 4.29 -0.11 32.34
CA ALA A 87 4.32 -1.48 31.84
C ALA A 87 5.60 -1.76 31.03
N LEU A 88 6.10 -0.78 30.27
CA LEU A 88 7.38 -0.86 29.56
C LEU A 88 8.55 -0.92 30.53
N ALA A 89 8.58 -0.03 31.53
CA ALA A 89 9.62 -0.04 32.55
C ALA A 89 9.67 -1.39 33.30
N GLY A 90 8.51 -1.97 33.61
CA GLY A 90 8.41 -3.27 34.28
C GLY A 90 8.65 -4.50 33.40
N SER A 91 8.66 -4.36 32.06
CA SER A 91 8.87 -5.50 31.15
C SER A 91 10.34 -5.77 30.86
N GLY A 92 11.22 -4.78 31.04
CA GLY A 92 12.63 -4.84 30.62
C GLY A 92 12.82 -4.82 29.10
N GLN A 93 11.77 -4.54 28.32
CA GLN A 93 11.76 -4.58 26.85
C GLN A 93 11.84 -3.19 26.19
N THR A 94 12.28 -2.16 26.93
CA THR A 94 12.36 -0.77 26.43
C THR A 94 13.16 -0.68 25.12
N GLY A 95 14.31 -1.36 25.06
CA GLY A 95 15.15 -1.40 23.85
C GLY A 95 14.57 -2.21 22.67
N ASP A 96 13.58 -3.08 22.89
CA ASP A 96 12.89 -3.80 21.80
C ASP A 96 11.75 -2.98 21.19
N VAL A 97 11.15 -2.08 21.98
CA VAL A 97 10.17 -1.10 21.50
C VAL A 97 10.87 0.04 20.78
N GLU A 98 11.98 0.55 21.31
CA GLU A 98 12.80 1.55 20.63
C GLU A 98 13.42 1.02 19.33
N ARG A 99 13.91 -0.24 19.29
CA ARG A 99 14.46 -0.87 18.07
C ARG A 99 13.41 -1.19 17.01
N ARG A 100 12.13 -1.31 17.38
CA ARG A 100 11.05 -1.40 16.39
C ARG A 100 10.92 -0.11 15.58
N GLY A 101 11.55 0.98 16.04
CA GLY A 101 11.41 2.32 15.49
C GLY A 101 9.96 2.76 15.54
N ASP A 102 9.64 3.97 15.14
CA ASP A 102 8.26 4.39 14.94
C ASP A 102 7.67 3.63 13.73
N PRO A 103 6.90 2.55 13.90
CA PRO A 103 6.30 1.83 12.78
C PRO A 103 5.07 2.58 12.27
N ALA A 104 4.67 3.67 12.94
CA ALA A 104 3.50 4.49 12.65
C ALA A 104 3.86 5.82 11.98
N GLY A 105 5.15 6.19 11.93
CA GLY A 105 5.61 7.51 11.52
C GLY A 105 4.96 8.03 10.25
N HIS A 106 4.71 7.16 9.26
CA HIS A 106 4.00 7.54 8.04
C HIS A 106 2.96 6.49 7.61
N PHE A 107 2.23 5.89 8.56
CA PHE A 107 0.97 5.20 8.25
C PHE A 107 -0.20 6.13 8.60
N LEU A 108 -1.03 6.43 7.61
CA LEU A 108 -2.24 7.22 7.77
C LEU A 108 -3.35 6.34 8.35
N SER A 109 -4.01 6.80 9.39
CA SER A 109 -5.32 6.30 9.79
C SER A 109 -6.36 6.62 8.72
N ARG A 110 -7.50 5.93 8.75
CA ARG A 110 -8.59 6.18 7.80
C ARG A 110 -9.10 7.63 7.89
N ALA A 111 -9.21 8.20 9.09
CA ALA A 111 -9.54 9.61 9.29
C ALA A 111 -8.53 10.54 8.60
N GLN A 112 -7.23 10.23 8.70
CA GLN A 112 -6.18 11.04 8.07
C GLN A 112 -6.18 10.91 6.54
N VAL A 113 -6.47 9.72 6.01
CA VAL A 113 -6.70 9.51 4.56
C VAL A 113 -7.83 10.43 4.09
N LEU A 114 -8.99 10.40 4.76
CA LEU A 114 -10.14 11.23 4.41
C LEU A 114 -9.83 12.74 4.54
N ALA A 115 -9.09 13.14 5.56
CA ALA A 115 -8.64 14.52 5.73
C ALA A 115 -7.75 14.97 4.56
N ALA A 116 -6.79 14.15 4.13
CA ALA A 116 -5.91 14.45 2.99
C ALA A 116 -6.67 14.53 1.66
N LEU A 117 -7.65 13.65 1.43
CA LEU A 117 -8.50 13.67 0.24
C LEU A 117 -9.36 14.95 0.17
N ARG A 118 -9.91 15.39 1.32
CA ARG A 118 -10.76 16.59 1.40
C ARG A 118 -9.97 17.91 1.43
N ASN A 119 -8.66 17.85 1.70
CA ASN A 119 -7.85 19.05 1.86
C ASN A 119 -7.60 19.75 0.51
N ALA A 120 -8.31 20.85 0.28
CA ALA A 120 -8.21 21.68 -0.92
C ALA A 120 -6.85 22.39 -1.09
N LYS A 121 -6.03 22.49 -0.02
CA LYS A 121 -4.69 23.09 -0.07
C LYS A 121 -3.63 22.12 -0.58
N LEU A 122 -3.90 20.81 -0.57
CA LEU A 122 -2.98 19.81 -1.12
C LEU A 122 -3.09 19.76 -2.64
N THR A 123 -1.93 19.70 -3.29
CA THR A 123 -1.79 19.48 -4.73
C THR A 123 -1.77 17.98 -5.04
N GLY A 124 -1.83 17.63 -6.33
CA GLY A 124 -1.82 16.24 -6.80
C GLY A 124 -3.21 15.69 -7.11
N PRO A 125 -3.31 14.36 -7.31
CA PRO A 125 -4.51 13.74 -7.87
C PRO A 125 -5.72 13.92 -6.95
N ARG A 126 -6.89 14.10 -7.56
CA ARG A 126 -8.21 13.94 -6.94
C ARG A 126 -8.77 12.57 -7.30
N LEU A 127 -9.82 12.13 -6.60
CA LEU A 127 -10.48 10.86 -6.90
C LEU A 127 -11.02 10.82 -8.33
N GLU A 128 -11.52 11.95 -8.84
CA GLU A 128 -12.01 12.08 -10.22
C GLU A 128 -10.91 11.97 -11.29
N ASP A 129 -9.65 12.20 -10.92
CA ASP A 129 -8.50 12.03 -11.83
C ASP A 129 -8.08 10.56 -11.94
N TYR A 130 -8.58 9.65 -11.08
CA TYR A 130 -8.15 8.26 -11.03
C TYR A 130 -9.04 7.39 -11.92
N HIS A 131 -8.46 6.85 -13.00
CA HIS A 131 -9.22 6.17 -14.05
C HIS A 131 -9.20 4.65 -13.96
N GLY A 132 -8.44 4.06 -13.04
CA GLY A 132 -8.36 2.61 -12.90
C GLY A 132 -7.25 2.15 -11.97
N ASP A 133 -7.41 0.92 -11.48
CA ASP A 133 -6.47 0.25 -10.57
C ASP A 133 -5.48 -0.63 -11.33
N LEU A 134 -4.22 -0.67 -10.90
CA LEU A 134 -3.16 -1.40 -11.60
C LEU A 134 -2.62 -2.60 -10.82
N GLN A 135 -3.24 -2.93 -9.67
CA GLN A 135 -2.93 -4.14 -8.92
C GLN A 135 -4.18 -4.75 -8.27
N MET A 136 -4.82 -5.66 -9.01
CA MET A 136 -5.98 -6.43 -8.57
C MET A 136 -5.71 -7.93 -8.76
N HIS A 137 -5.91 -8.70 -7.69
CA HIS A 137 -5.81 -10.16 -7.67
C HIS A 137 -7.18 -10.80 -7.90
N SER A 138 -7.18 -11.96 -8.56
CA SER A 138 -8.39 -12.66 -8.94
C SER A 138 -8.42 -14.09 -8.40
N THR A 139 -9.50 -14.84 -8.67
CA THR A 139 -9.59 -16.27 -8.32
C THR A 139 -8.54 -17.15 -9.02
N TRP A 140 -7.71 -16.60 -9.90
CA TRP A 140 -6.61 -17.32 -10.53
C TRP A 140 -5.40 -17.50 -9.59
N SER A 141 -5.22 -16.62 -8.60
CA SER A 141 -4.25 -16.78 -7.51
C SER A 141 -4.93 -16.73 -6.13
N ASP A 142 -4.76 -15.67 -5.36
CA ASP A 142 -5.28 -15.52 -3.99
C ASP A 142 -6.34 -14.41 -3.83
N GLY A 143 -6.84 -13.87 -4.94
CA GLY A 143 -8.03 -13.03 -4.98
C GLY A 143 -9.34 -13.82 -4.86
N SER A 144 -10.43 -13.09 -4.59
CA SER A 144 -11.75 -13.67 -4.31
C SER A 144 -12.80 -13.45 -5.40
N GLN A 145 -12.49 -12.69 -6.45
CA GLN A 145 -13.44 -12.40 -7.55
C GLN A 145 -12.98 -12.92 -8.91
N THR A 146 -13.97 -13.22 -9.74
CA THR A 146 -13.75 -13.53 -11.16
C THR A 146 -13.38 -12.26 -11.94
N LEU A 147 -12.94 -12.46 -13.19
CA LEU A 147 -12.57 -11.35 -14.08
C LEU A 147 -13.79 -10.44 -14.38
N GLU A 148 -14.97 -11.03 -14.55
CA GLU A 148 -16.23 -10.30 -14.77
C GLU A 148 -16.61 -9.43 -13.56
N GLU A 149 -16.53 -10.00 -12.35
CA GLU A 149 -16.83 -9.27 -11.11
C GLU A 149 -15.85 -8.10 -10.89
N ILE A 150 -14.58 -8.25 -11.31
CA ILE A 150 -13.59 -7.16 -11.30
C ILE A 150 -14.01 -6.03 -12.26
N ILE A 151 -14.46 -6.36 -13.48
CA ILE A 151 -14.95 -5.36 -14.45
C ILE A 151 -16.15 -4.62 -13.87
N GLU A 152 -17.15 -5.34 -13.37
CA GLU A 152 -18.36 -4.77 -12.80
C GLU A 152 -18.04 -3.81 -11.64
N ALA A 153 -17.14 -4.24 -10.74
CA ALA A 153 -16.70 -3.43 -9.60
C ALA A 153 -15.90 -2.19 -10.01
N GLY A 154 -15.12 -2.27 -11.09
CA GLY A 154 -14.39 -1.13 -11.68
C GLY A 154 -15.35 -0.13 -12.32
N ILE A 155 -16.28 -0.61 -13.16
CA ILE A 155 -17.32 0.25 -13.78
C ILE A 155 -18.17 0.94 -12.72
N ALA A 156 -18.57 0.23 -11.66
CA ALA A 156 -19.35 0.81 -10.56
C ALA A 156 -18.62 1.94 -9.82
N ARG A 157 -17.29 2.00 -9.92
CA ARG A 157 -16.44 3.08 -9.38
C ARG A 157 -16.15 4.20 -10.37
N GLY A 158 -16.60 4.08 -11.62
CA GLY A 158 -16.28 5.01 -12.69
C GLY A 158 -14.90 4.81 -13.30
N TYR A 159 -14.27 3.65 -13.06
CA TYR A 159 -13.00 3.31 -13.71
C TYR A 159 -13.23 2.92 -15.16
N SER A 160 -12.22 3.20 -15.99
CA SER A 160 -12.15 2.80 -17.40
C SER A 160 -11.25 1.58 -17.63
N PHE A 161 -10.42 1.22 -16.64
CA PHE A 161 -9.60 0.02 -16.68
C PHE A 161 -9.33 -0.56 -15.30
N SER A 162 -8.88 -1.81 -15.28
CA SER A 162 -8.15 -2.41 -14.16
C SER A 162 -7.07 -3.31 -14.73
N ALA A 163 -5.93 -3.47 -14.06
CA ALA A 163 -5.02 -4.56 -14.35
C ALA A 163 -5.31 -5.75 -13.46
N VAL A 164 -5.25 -6.95 -14.03
CA VAL A 164 -5.25 -8.21 -13.28
C VAL A 164 -3.78 -8.62 -13.16
N THR A 165 -3.29 -8.70 -11.93
CA THR A 165 -1.86 -8.89 -11.62
C THR A 165 -1.69 -10.00 -10.61
N ASP A 166 -2.29 -11.15 -10.89
CA ASP A 166 -2.14 -12.34 -10.06
C ASP A 166 -0.66 -12.70 -9.87
N HIS A 167 -0.36 -13.36 -8.74
CA HIS A 167 1.01 -13.72 -8.41
C HIS A 167 1.63 -14.71 -9.41
N SER A 168 2.89 -14.51 -9.76
CA SER A 168 3.64 -15.46 -10.59
C SER A 168 3.93 -16.78 -9.86
N TYR A 169 4.21 -17.84 -10.61
CA TYR A 169 4.54 -19.18 -10.09
C TYR A 169 5.71 -19.22 -9.08
N GLY A 170 6.54 -18.18 -9.01
CA GLY A 170 7.63 -18.10 -8.04
C GLY A 170 7.19 -17.70 -6.63
N LEU A 171 5.88 -17.51 -6.39
CA LEU A 171 5.28 -17.32 -5.06
C LEU A 171 4.24 -18.41 -4.71
N PRO A 172 4.63 -19.69 -4.49
CA PRO A 172 3.69 -20.79 -4.24
C PRO A 172 2.79 -20.60 -3.02
N VAL A 173 3.24 -19.85 -2.01
CA VAL A 173 2.47 -19.57 -0.78
C VAL A 173 1.21 -18.74 -1.07
N ALA A 174 1.22 -17.98 -2.17
CA ALA A 174 0.10 -17.18 -2.63
C ALA A 174 -0.65 -17.81 -3.82
N GLY A 175 -0.45 -19.11 -4.09
CA GLY A 175 -1.13 -19.80 -5.19
C GLY A 175 -0.69 -19.32 -6.58
N GLY A 176 0.58 -18.94 -6.74
CA GLY A 176 1.10 -18.34 -7.97
C GLY A 176 0.75 -19.11 -9.25
N VAL A 177 0.32 -18.36 -10.26
CA VAL A 177 -0.24 -18.85 -11.52
C VAL A 177 0.85 -19.43 -12.43
N SER A 178 0.63 -20.61 -12.98
CA SER A 178 1.52 -21.17 -14.02
C SER A 178 1.35 -20.46 -15.36
N MET A 179 2.37 -20.51 -16.24
CA MET A 179 2.26 -19.90 -17.59
C MET A 179 1.13 -20.51 -18.44
N ALA A 180 0.76 -21.76 -18.20
CA ALA A 180 -0.36 -22.42 -18.87
C ALA A 180 -1.72 -21.87 -18.39
N GLU A 181 -1.85 -21.61 -17.08
CA GLU A 181 -3.03 -20.95 -16.50
C GLU A 181 -3.13 -19.49 -16.93
N LEU A 182 -2.01 -18.76 -16.89
CA LEU A 182 -1.94 -17.37 -17.32
C LEU A 182 -2.35 -17.19 -18.79
N THR A 183 -1.98 -18.15 -19.65
CA THR A 183 -2.46 -18.16 -21.04
C THR A 183 -3.99 -18.27 -21.12
N ARG A 184 -4.62 -19.14 -20.32
CA ARG A 184 -6.09 -19.27 -20.27
C ARG A 184 -6.76 -18.03 -19.66
N GLN A 185 -6.14 -17.42 -18.65
CA GLN A 185 -6.59 -16.17 -18.07
C GLN A 185 -6.59 -15.06 -19.13
N HIS A 186 -5.51 -14.92 -19.90
CA HIS A 186 -5.39 -13.94 -20.97
C HIS A 186 -6.46 -14.13 -22.05
N GLU A 187 -6.76 -15.37 -22.45
CA GLU A 187 -7.86 -15.67 -23.37
C GLU A 187 -9.22 -15.25 -22.80
N GLY A 188 -9.44 -15.43 -21.48
CA GLY A 188 -10.62 -14.93 -20.77
C GLY A 188 -10.71 -13.41 -20.81
N ILE A 189 -9.61 -12.74 -20.48
CA ILE A 189 -9.49 -11.28 -20.54
C ILE A 189 -9.76 -10.77 -21.95
N ASP A 190 -9.24 -11.42 -22.99
CA ASP A 190 -9.45 -11.01 -24.39
C ASP A 190 -10.93 -11.11 -24.79
N ARG A 191 -11.63 -12.19 -24.39
CA ARG A 191 -13.08 -12.31 -24.62
C ARG A 191 -13.87 -11.21 -23.91
N LEU A 192 -13.55 -10.93 -22.65
CA LEU A 192 -14.24 -9.90 -21.87
C LEU A 192 -13.96 -8.50 -22.40
N ASN A 193 -12.74 -8.21 -22.83
CA ASN A 193 -12.40 -6.93 -23.44
C ASN A 193 -13.14 -6.69 -24.76
N GLU A 194 -13.47 -7.74 -25.52
CA GLU A 194 -14.35 -7.61 -26.68
C GLU A 194 -15.78 -7.24 -26.24
N THR A 195 -16.32 -7.93 -25.24
CA THR A 195 -17.67 -7.67 -24.70
C THR A 195 -17.81 -6.27 -24.12
N HIS A 196 -16.77 -5.75 -23.46
CA HIS A 196 -16.76 -4.45 -22.78
C HIS A 196 -16.06 -3.34 -23.59
N ARG A 197 -15.82 -3.56 -24.89
CA ARG A 197 -15.13 -2.63 -25.77
C ARG A 197 -15.75 -1.22 -25.72
N GLY A 198 -14.91 -0.23 -25.43
CA GLY A 198 -15.31 1.18 -25.33
C GLY A 198 -15.86 1.60 -23.96
N THR A 199 -16.10 0.65 -23.06
CA THR A 199 -16.58 0.93 -21.70
C THR A 199 -15.50 0.65 -20.66
N PHE A 200 -14.81 -0.49 -20.78
CA PHE A 200 -13.82 -0.91 -19.78
C PHE A 200 -12.73 -1.79 -20.41
N ARG A 201 -11.51 -1.77 -19.85
CA ARG A 201 -10.39 -2.61 -20.27
C ARG A 201 -9.72 -3.31 -19.08
N LEU A 202 -9.71 -4.65 -19.08
CA LEU A 202 -8.84 -5.42 -18.20
C LEU A 202 -7.46 -5.58 -18.81
N ILE A 203 -6.41 -5.08 -18.18
CA ILE A 203 -5.01 -5.19 -18.62
C ILE A 203 -4.43 -6.54 -18.17
N LYS A 204 -3.78 -7.26 -19.09
CA LYS A 204 -3.16 -8.58 -18.84
C LYS A 204 -1.82 -8.41 -18.12
N GLY A 205 -1.85 -8.48 -16.79
CA GLY A 205 -0.70 -8.24 -15.94
C GLY A 205 -0.23 -9.46 -15.15
N ILE A 206 0.83 -9.25 -14.38
CA ILE A 206 1.32 -10.20 -13.36
C ILE A 206 1.98 -9.41 -12.23
N GLU A 207 1.90 -9.93 -11.02
CA GLU A 207 2.84 -9.56 -9.95
C GLU A 207 3.97 -10.59 -9.89
N ALA A 208 5.14 -10.18 -10.38
CA ALA A 208 6.34 -11.00 -10.39
C ALA A 208 7.24 -10.71 -9.18
N ASN A 209 7.83 -11.75 -8.60
CA ASN A 209 8.68 -11.62 -7.44
C ASN A 209 10.09 -11.16 -7.81
N ILE A 210 10.62 -10.20 -7.05
CA ILE A 210 12.03 -9.84 -7.09
C ILE A 210 12.82 -10.83 -6.23
N ARG A 211 13.71 -11.60 -6.85
CA ARG A 211 14.63 -12.53 -6.16
C ARG A 211 15.70 -11.77 -5.38
N LYS A 212 16.47 -12.49 -4.54
CA LYS A 212 17.50 -11.87 -3.69
C LYS A 212 18.63 -11.20 -4.48
N ASP A 213 18.93 -11.71 -5.67
CA ASP A 213 19.92 -11.17 -6.60
C ASP A 213 19.38 -10.01 -7.46
N GLY A 214 18.08 -9.70 -7.35
CA GLY A 214 17.42 -8.63 -8.09
C GLY A 214 16.80 -9.05 -9.42
N SER A 215 16.98 -10.30 -9.84
CA SER A 215 16.25 -10.85 -10.99
C SER A 215 14.76 -10.98 -10.68
N VAL A 216 13.92 -10.87 -11.71
CA VAL A 216 12.48 -11.14 -11.63
C VAL A 216 12.25 -12.63 -11.85
N ASP A 217 11.25 -13.21 -11.19
CA ASP A 217 10.96 -14.64 -11.25
C ASP A 217 10.22 -15.12 -12.51
N MET A 218 10.59 -14.55 -13.66
CA MET A 218 10.04 -14.89 -14.97
C MET A 218 11.14 -14.85 -16.03
N GLU A 219 11.01 -15.71 -17.05
CA GLU A 219 11.94 -15.74 -18.18
C GLU A 219 11.70 -14.56 -19.12
N PRO A 220 12.73 -14.06 -19.84
CA PRO A 220 12.57 -12.93 -20.76
C PRO A 220 11.47 -13.11 -21.82
N GLY A 221 11.32 -14.33 -22.34
CA GLY A 221 10.26 -14.65 -23.32
C GLY A 221 8.86 -14.72 -22.71
N GLU A 222 8.73 -14.92 -21.39
CA GLU A 222 7.46 -14.88 -20.67
C GLU A 222 7.02 -13.42 -20.44
N LEU A 223 7.97 -12.56 -20.06
CA LEU A 223 7.74 -11.12 -19.87
C LEU A 223 7.20 -10.43 -21.14
N GLY A 224 7.66 -10.85 -22.32
CA GLY A 224 7.17 -10.32 -23.61
C GLY A 224 5.70 -10.66 -23.93
N ARG A 225 5.07 -11.56 -23.16
CA ARG A 225 3.64 -11.95 -23.35
C ARG A 225 2.67 -11.15 -22.49
N LEU A 226 3.19 -10.25 -21.65
CA LEU A 226 2.43 -9.48 -20.67
C LEU A 226 2.28 -8.02 -21.11
N GLU A 227 1.11 -7.45 -20.81
CA GLU A 227 0.87 -6.01 -21.01
C GLU A 227 1.41 -5.21 -19.81
N LEU A 228 1.35 -5.78 -18.60
CA LEU A 228 1.85 -5.15 -17.39
C LEU A 228 2.66 -6.13 -16.54
N VAL A 229 3.72 -5.63 -15.90
CA VAL A 229 4.53 -6.39 -14.95
C VAL A 229 4.79 -5.50 -13.75
N VAL A 230 4.22 -5.90 -12.61
CA VAL A 230 4.51 -5.34 -11.28
C VAL A 230 5.59 -6.22 -10.67
N ALA A 231 6.80 -5.69 -10.49
CA ALA A 231 7.89 -6.42 -9.86
C ALA A 231 7.98 -6.02 -8.38
N ALA A 232 7.78 -6.96 -7.46
CA ALA A 232 7.72 -6.65 -6.04
C ALA A 232 8.53 -7.62 -5.14
N PRO A 233 9.13 -7.16 -4.03
CA PRO A 233 9.92 -8.02 -3.16
C PRO A 233 9.06 -8.74 -2.12
N HIS A 234 9.05 -10.08 -2.16
CA HIS A 234 8.36 -10.92 -1.15
C HIS A 234 9.27 -11.59 -0.13
N SER A 235 10.59 -11.46 -0.32
CA SER A 235 11.62 -12.09 0.51
C SER A 235 12.69 -11.10 0.97
N ALA A 236 13.49 -11.49 1.98
CA ALA A 236 14.53 -10.65 2.58
C ALA A 236 14.05 -9.30 3.17
N LEU A 237 12.78 -9.23 3.59
CA LEU A 237 12.10 -8.02 4.10
C LEU A 237 12.35 -7.71 5.59
N ARG A 238 13.17 -8.54 6.25
CA ARG A 238 13.60 -8.37 7.66
C ARG A 238 15.12 -8.27 7.78
N ILE A 239 15.83 -8.17 6.66
CA ILE A 239 17.28 -8.05 6.62
C ILE A 239 17.62 -6.56 6.66
N ALA A 240 18.49 -6.17 7.60
CA ALA A 240 18.91 -4.78 7.77
C ALA A 240 19.99 -4.32 6.76
N GLY A 241 20.58 -5.25 6.01
CA GLY A 241 21.59 -4.96 5.00
C GLY A 241 21.03 -4.18 3.80
N ASP A 242 21.91 -3.41 3.16
CA ASP A 242 21.60 -2.65 1.96
C ASP A 242 21.22 -3.57 0.79
N GLN A 243 20.04 -3.33 0.21
CA GLN A 243 19.53 -4.05 -0.95
C GLN A 243 19.40 -3.16 -2.19
N THR A 244 20.10 -2.02 -2.24
CA THR A 244 20.09 -1.09 -3.40
C THR A 244 20.32 -1.82 -4.72
N ALA A 245 21.35 -2.67 -4.81
CA ALA A 245 21.67 -3.40 -6.04
C ALA A 245 20.52 -4.31 -6.49
N ARG A 246 19.85 -4.99 -5.54
CA ARG A 246 18.67 -5.85 -5.81
C ARG A 246 17.54 -5.04 -6.42
N MET A 247 17.23 -3.88 -5.83
CA MET A 247 16.12 -3.03 -6.29
C MET A 247 16.45 -2.34 -7.62
N VAL A 248 17.70 -1.92 -7.83
CA VAL A 248 18.17 -1.36 -9.11
C VAL A 248 18.09 -2.39 -10.23
N ALA A 249 18.55 -3.62 -9.99
CA ALA A 249 18.48 -4.71 -10.97
C ALA A 249 17.02 -4.96 -11.43
N ALA A 250 16.08 -5.01 -10.48
CA ALA A 250 14.66 -5.19 -10.78
C ALA A 250 14.11 -4.09 -11.70
N VAL A 251 14.31 -2.80 -11.37
CA VAL A 251 13.80 -1.70 -12.20
C VAL A 251 14.50 -1.57 -13.56
N THR A 252 15.71 -2.10 -13.69
CA THR A 252 16.42 -2.15 -14.98
C THR A 252 16.05 -3.36 -15.84
N THR A 253 15.29 -4.32 -15.31
CA THR A 253 14.85 -5.51 -16.05
C THR A 253 13.88 -5.10 -17.17
N ARG A 254 14.14 -5.55 -18.41
CA ARG A 254 13.27 -5.29 -19.57
C ARG A 254 11.90 -5.97 -19.33
N GLY A 255 10.82 -5.29 -19.68
CA GLY A 255 9.45 -5.77 -19.45
C GLY A 255 8.88 -5.43 -18.07
N VAL A 256 9.68 -5.01 -17.08
CA VAL A 256 9.16 -4.49 -15.80
C VAL A 256 8.57 -3.10 -16.00
N HIS A 257 7.35 -2.86 -15.54
CA HIS A 257 6.64 -1.58 -15.70
C HIS A 257 6.54 -0.81 -14.39
N ILE A 258 6.25 -1.52 -13.30
CA ILE A 258 6.02 -0.95 -11.97
C ILE A 258 6.96 -1.65 -10.97
N LEU A 259 7.61 -0.87 -10.11
CA LEU A 259 8.23 -1.39 -8.89
C LEU A 259 7.15 -1.44 -7.81
N GLY A 260 6.59 -2.64 -7.60
CA GLY A 260 5.49 -2.89 -6.66
C GLY A 260 5.96 -2.91 -5.22
N HIS A 261 5.10 -2.41 -4.33
CA HIS A 261 5.24 -2.10 -2.92
C HIS A 261 6.72 -2.13 -2.52
N PRO A 262 7.50 -1.10 -2.92
CA PRO A 262 8.94 -1.25 -3.08
C PRO A 262 9.68 -1.73 -1.83
N ARG A 263 9.21 -1.35 -0.65
CA ARG A 263 9.80 -1.82 0.61
C ARG A 263 9.26 -3.19 1.00
N GLY A 264 8.08 -3.58 0.56
CA GLY A 264 7.32 -4.72 1.05
C GLY A 264 7.02 -4.56 2.54
N ARG A 265 6.87 -3.34 3.05
CA ARG A 265 6.66 -3.09 4.49
C ARG A 265 5.27 -3.56 4.93
N LYS A 266 5.10 -3.90 6.22
CA LYS A 266 3.76 -4.14 6.80
C LYS A 266 3.63 -3.57 8.21
N TYR A 267 2.55 -2.85 8.46
CA TYR A 267 2.24 -2.15 9.70
C TYR A 267 2.30 -3.06 10.92
N GLY A 268 3.17 -2.70 11.86
CA GLY A 268 3.40 -3.48 13.08
C GLY A 268 3.84 -4.93 12.85
N SER A 269 4.44 -5.24 11.70
CA SER A 269 4.90 -6.59 11.33
C SER A 269 6.34 -6.60 10.81
N ARG A 270 6.67 -5.77 9.83
CA ARG A 270 8.04 -5.69 9.25
C ARG A 270 8.33 -4.33 8.64
N PRO A 271 9.58 -3.82 8.75
CA PRO A 271 9.97 -2.52 8.20
C PRO A 271 10.16 -2.54 6.68
N GLY A 272 10.43 -3.70 6.08
CA GLY A 272 10.68 -3.84 4.64
C GLY A 272 12.14 -3.68 4.24
N VAL A 273 12.39 -3.53 2.94
CA VAL A 273 13.70 -3.37 2.32
C VAL A 273 14.37 -2.07 2.79
N ALA A 274 15.62 -2.20 3.23
CA ALA A 274 16.54 -1.07 3.40
C ALA A 274 17.38 -0.91 2.11
N ALA A 275 17.34 0.27 1.51
CA ALA A 275 18.07 0.60 0.29
C ALA A 275 18.37 2.10 0.22
N ASP A 276 19.36 2.47 -0.57
CA ASP A 276 19.53 3.83 -1.10
C ASP A 276 18.45 4.09 -2.15
N TRP A 277 17.31 4.57 -1.67
CA TRP A 277 16.17 4.88 -2.51
C TRP A 277 16.43 5.95 -3.57
N GLU A 278 17.40 6.86 -3.38
CA GLU A 278 17.72 7.83 -4.43
C GLU A 278 18.35 7.16 -5.65
N GLN A 279 19.22 6.16 -5.42
CA GLN A 279 19.79 5.37 -6.50
C GLN A 279 18.71 4.56 -7.22
N VAL A 280 17.81 3.92 -6.46
CA VAL A 280 16.68 3.15 -7.02
C VAL A 280 15.77 4.05 -7.86
N PHE A 281 15.39 5.23 -7.36
CA PHE A 281 14.53 6.16 -8.10
C PHE A 281 15.19 6.72 -9.37
N LYS A 282 16.49 7.05 -9.31
CA LYS A 282 17.24 7.45 -10.51
C LYS A 282 17.28 6.34 -11.56
N ALA A 283 17.45 5.08 -11.13
CA ALA A 283 17.41 3.93 -12.02
C ALA A 283 16.02 3.72 -12.63
N ALA A 284 14.96 3.74 -11.82
CA ALA A 284 13.58 3.61 -12.26
C ALA A 284 13.20 4.71 -13.26
N ARG A 285 13.56 5.97 -12.97
CA ARG A 285 13.34 7.11 -13.87
C ARG A 285 14.02 6.93 -15.22
N ARG A 286 15.27 6.46 -15.25
CA ARG A 286 16.01 6.19 -16.49
C ARG A 286 15.39 5.03 -17.27
N ALA A 287 14.95 4.01 -16.56
CA ALA A 287 14.29 2.84 -17.12
C ALA A 287 12.83 3.09 -17.50
N ASN A 288 12.24 4.26 -17.22
CA ASN A 288 10.81 4.52 -17.44
C ASN A 288 9.89 3.53 -16.69
N VAL A 289 10.29 3.14 -15.47
CA VAL A 289 9.52 2.32 -14.53
C VAL A 289 8.82 3.22 -13.51
N ALA A 290 7.54 2.97 -13.28
CA ALA A 290 6.77 3.69 -12.26
C ALA A 290 7.05 3.12 -10.85
N ILE A 291 6.99 3.98 -9.85
CA ILE A 291 7.09 3.60 -8.44
C ILE A 291 5.69 3.46 -7.87
N GLU A 292 5.40 2.32 -7.27
CA GLU A 292 4.10 2.09 -6.65
C GLU A 292 3.95 2.87 -5.34
N ILE A 293 2.74 3.38 -5.13
CA ILE A 293 2.19 3.72 -3.82
C ILE A 293 0.99 2.80 -3.61
N ASP A 294 1.22 1.71 -2.91
CA ASP A 294 0.25 0.69 -2.56
C ASP A 294 -0.67 1.23 -1.44
N GLY A 295 -1.97 1.24 -1.72
CA GLY A 295 -3.01 1.75 -0.84
C GLY A 295 -3.46 0.81 0.27
N ASP A 296 -3.03 -0.47 0.27
CA ASP A 296 -3.42 -1.44 1.29
C ASP A 296 -3.12 -0.87 2.69
N PRO A 297 -4.11 -0.81 3.59
CA PRO A 297 -3.93 -0.18 4.90
C PRO A 297 -2.84 -0.83 5.76
N SER A 298 -2.49 -2.08 5.48
CA SER A 298 -1.40 -2.76 6.16
C SER A 298 -0.03 -2.47 5.54
N ARG A 299 0.05 -1.97 4.31
CA ARG A 299 1.31 -1.66 3.59
C ARG A 299 1.60 -0.17 3.53
N GLN A 300 0.72 0.62 2.89
CA GLN A 300 0.92 2.04 2.61
C GLN A 300 2.33 2.32 2.07
N ASP A 301 2.69 1.69 0.95
CA ASP A 301 4.07 1.52 0.50
C ASP A 301 4.27 1.97 -0.96
N ILE A 302 5.04 3.00 -1.27
CA ILE A 302 5.86 3.80 -0.35
C ILE A 302 5.07 4.86 0.41
N ASP A 303 5.56 5.22 1.60
CA ASP A 303 4.97 6.33 2.36
C ASP A 303 5.21 7.70 1.73
N TYR A 304 4.46 8.71 2.18
CA TYR A 304 4.44 10.02 1.53
C TYR A 304 5.79 10.75 1.59
N ASP A 305 6.63 10.49 2.60
CA ASP A 305 7.97 11.07 2.68
C ASP A 305 8.91 10.46 1.64
N LEU A 306 8.86 9.14 1.49
CA LEU A 306 9.63 8.45 0.47
C LEU A 306 9.11 8.78 -0.93
N ALA A 307 7.80 8.96 -1.10
CA ALA A 307 7.20 9.43 -2.34
C ALA A 307 7.67 10.85 -2.71
N ARG A 308 7.85 11.78 -1.76
CA ARG A 308 8.45 13.10 -2.04
C ARG A 308 9.84 13.00 -2.65
N ARG A 309 10.64 12.04 -2.18
CA ARG A 309 11.98 11.78 -2.73
C ARG A 309 11.90 11.24 -4.17
N ALA A 310 10.93 10.36 -4.45
CA ALA A 310 10.66 9.89 -5.81
C ALA A 310 10.18 11.03 -6.74
N VAL A 311 9.38 11.98 -6.24
CA VAL A 311 8.97 13.19 -6.98
C VAL A 311 10.19 14.03 -7.34
N GLN A 312 11.11 14.25 -6.40
CA GLN A 312 12.35 15.00 -6.64
C GLN A 312 13.27 14.31 -7.68
N ALA A 313 13.27 12.97 -7.72
CA ALA A 313 13.97 12.19 -8.74
C ALA A 313 13.25 12.20 -10.12
N GLY A 314 12.04 12.75 -10.20
CA GLY A 314 11.25 12.88 -11.42
C GLY A 314 10.55 11.59 -11.86
N CYS A 315 10.36 10.63 -10.96
CA CYS A 315 9.75 9.33 -11.24
C CYS A 315 8.31 9.45 -11.79
N LEU A 316 7.88 8.39 -12.46
CA LEU A 316 6.46 8.09 -12.65
C LEU A 316 5.93 7.34 -11.43
N PHE A 317 4.62 7.40 -11.22
CA PHE A 317 3.95 6.74 -10.10
C PHE A 317 2.79 5.88 -10.61
N ALA A 318 2.62 4.73 -9.96
CA ALA A 318 1.40 3.94 -10.01
C ALA A 318 0.77 3.97 -8.61
N LEU A 319 -0.53 4.19 -8.55
CA LEU A 319 -1.32 4.15 -7.33
C LEU A 319 -2.30 2.97 -7.47
N ASP A 320 -2.44 2.14 -6.47
CA ASP A 320 -3.33 0.97 -6.52
C ASP A 320 -3.77 0.57 -5.12
N SER A 321 -4.52 -0.52 -5.05
CA SER A 321 -5.12 -1.04 -3.83
C SER A 321 -4.52 -2.35 -3.32
N ASP A 322 -3.66 -3.03 -4.11
CA ASP A 322 -3.24 -4.43 -3.91
C ASP A 322 -4.44 -5.33 -3.54
N ALA A 323 -5.57 -5.14 -4.24
CA ALA A 323 -6.86 -5.65 -3.81
C ALA A 323 -7.00 -7.15 -4.08
N HIS A 324 -7.44 -7.89 -3.06
CA HIS A 324 -7.79 -9.32 -3.13
C HIS A 324 -9.30 -9.53 -3.02
N SER A 325 -10.04 -8.46 -2.69
CA SER A 325 -11.48 -8.38 -2.91
C SER A 325 -11.92 -7.07 -3.55
N THR A 326 -13.04 -7.05 -4.27
CA THR A 326 -13.58 -5.82 -4.87
C THR A 326 -13.94 -4.75 -3.84
N GLY A 327 -14.17 -5.11 -2.58
CA GLY A 327 -14.33 -4.16 -1.47
C GLY A 327 -13.03 -3.42 -1.12
N GLU A 328 -11.88 -3.99 -1.45
CA GLU A 328 -10.54 -3.46 -1.19
C GLU A 328 -10.08 -2.47 -2.26
N LEU A 329 -10.72 -2.40 -3.43
CA LEU A 329 -10.49 -1.33 -4.41
C LEU A 329 -10.64 0.09 -3.82
N ARG A 330 -11.34 0.22 -2.68
CA ARG A 330 -11.41 1.48 -1.93
C ARG A 330 -10.05 1.92 -1.34
N TYR A 331 -9.08 1.02 -1.24
CA TYR A 331 -7.76 1.29 -0.68
C TYR A 331 -6.91 2.21 -1.58
N ALA A 332 -7.25 2.34 -2.86
CA ALA A 332 -6.68 3.35 -3.74
C ALA A 332 -6.83 4.78 -3.15
N GLU A 333 -7.86 5.03 -2.34
CA GLU A 333 -8.01 6.28 -1.58
C GLU A 333 -6.81 6.59 -0.67
N THR A 334 -6.23 5.56 -0.06
CA THR A 334 -5.02 5.69 0.78
C THR A 334 -3.81 6.06 -0.09
N ALA A 335 -3.63 5.40 -1.23
CA ALA A 335 -2.56 5.71 -2.17
C ALA A 335 -2.65 7.15 -2.70
N ILE A 336 -3.86 7.59 -3.06
CA ILE A 336 -4.15 8.97 -3.49
C ILE A 336 -3.86 9.96 -2.35
N ALA A 337 -4.24 9.66 -1.11
CA ALA A 337 -3.92 10.50 0.04
C ALA A 337 -2.39 10.65 0.23
N HIS A 338 -1.63 9.56 0.12
CA HIS A 338 -0.17 9.59 0.14
C HIS A 338 0.42 10.43 -1.00
N ALA A 339 -0.08 10.26 -2.22
CA ALA A 339 0.32 11.04 -3.39
C ALA A 339 0.07 12.55 -3.19
N ARG A 340 -1.09 12.93 -2.63
CA ARG A 340 -1.44 14.32 -2.30
C ARG A 340 -0.53 14.92 -1.23
N LEU A 341 -0.26 14.18 -0.15
CA LEU A 341 0.67 14.60 0.90
C LEU A 341 2.11 14.72 0.39
N ALA A 342 2.48 13.91 -0.58
CA ALA A 342 3.78 13.96 -1.25
C ALA A 342 3.85 15.05 -2.33
N GLY A 343 2.72 15.61 -2.75
CA GLY A 343 2.65 16.57 -3.84
C GLY A 343 3.03 15.97 -5.19
N VAL A 344 2.68 14.69 -5.42
CA VAL A 344 2.89 14.03 -6.71
C VAL A 344 2.05 14.73 -7.77
N PRO A 345 2.64 15.25 -8.87
CA PRO A 345 1.87 15.85 -9.95
C PRO A 345 0.97 14.82 -10.65
N THR A 346 -0.28 15.18 -10.92
CA THR A 346 -1.27 14.28 -11.55
C THR A 346 -0.77 13.70 -12.87
N GLU A 347 -0.07 14.49 -13.68
CA GLU A 347 0.49 14.07 -14.97
C GLU A 347 1.63 13.04 -14.87
N ARG A 348 2.18 12.82 -13.67
CA ARG A 348 3.20 11.80 -13.36
C ARG A 348 2.60 10.50 -12.84
N ILE A 349 1.29 10.43 -12.65
CA ILE A 349 0.58 9.24 -12.17
C ILE A 349 -0.05 8.52 -13.37
N VAL A 350 0.36 7.29 -13.62
CA VAL A 350 -0.07 6.54 -14.80
C VAL A 350 -1.56 6.17 -14.76
N ASN A 351 -2.12 6.02 -13.56
CA ASN A 351 -3.56 5.78 -13.34
C ASN A 351 -4.44 6.98 -13.75
N CYS A 352 -3.86 8.18 -13.83
CA CYS A 352 -4.55 9.41 -14.19
C CYS A 352 -4.42 9.76 -15.68
N TRP A 353 -3.84 8.87 -16.48
CA TRP A 353 -3.70 9.09 -17.91
C TRP A 353 -4.93 8.58 -18.66
N PRO A 354 -5.25 9.21 -19.81
CA PRO A 354 -6.10 8.58 -20.81
C PRO A 354 -5.61 7.17 -21.14
N LEU A 355 -6.55 6.24 -21.32
CA LEU A 355 -6.24 4.81 -21.50
C LEU A 355 -5.28 4.54 -22.67
N ASP A 356 -5.42 5.25 -23.78
CA ASP A 356 -4.54 5.15 -24.95
C ASP A 356 -3.09 5.51 -24.61
N ARG A 357 -2.88 6.56 -23.80
CA ARG A 357 -1.55 6.94 -23.31
C ARG A 357 -0.98 5.89 -22.37
N LEU A 358 -1.79 5.32 -21.48
CA LEU A 358 -1.35 4.23 -20.59
C LEU A 358 -0.91 3.01 -21.41
N LEU A 359 -1.73 2.55 -22.34
CA LEU A 359 -1.42 1.39 -23.19
C LEU A 359 -0.17 1.64 -24.06
N ALA A 360 0.02 2.84 -24.58
CA ALA A 360 1.23 3.19 -25.32
C ALA A 360 2.50 3.17 -24.43
N TRP A 361 2.38 3.62 -23.17
CA TRP A 361 3.49 3.54 -22.21
C TRP A 361 3.84 2.09 -21.87
N LEU A 362 2.84 1.23 -21.63
CA LEU A 362 3.04 -0.21 -21.41
C LEU A 362 3.74 -0.85 -22.62
N ALA A 363 3.22 -0.63 -23.83
CA ALA A 363 3.79 -1.18 -25.06
C ALA A 363 5.23 -0.70 -25.35
N SER A 364 5.65 0.46 -24.82
CA SER A 364 7.02 0.96 -24.98
C SER A 364 8.08 0.10 -24.25
N ARG A 365 7.63 -0.78 -23.34
CA ARG A 365 8.48 -1.67 -22.53
C ARG A 365 8.21 -3.15 -22.77
N SER A 366 7.05 -3.51 -23.33
CA SER A 366 6.79 -4.82 -23.92
C SER A 366 7.79 -5.08 -25.04
N GLY A 367 8.57 -6.15 -24.92
CA GLY A 367 9.72 -6.41 -25.77
C GLY A 367 9.68 -7.75 -26.43
#